data_AF-A0A8J7C8Z0-F1
#
_entry.id   AF-A0A8J7C8Z0-F1
#
_cell.length_a   1.000
_cell.length_b   1.000
_cell.length_c   1.000
_cell.angle_alpha   90.00
_cell.angle_beta   90.00
_cell.angle_gamma   90.00
#
_symmetry.space_group_name_H-M   'P 1'
#
loop_
_entity.id
_entity.type
_entity.pdbx_description
1 polymer ?
#
loop_
_entity_poly.entity_id
_entity_poly.type
_entity_poly.pdbx_seq_one_letter_code
_entity_poly.pdbx_strand_id
1 'polypeptide(L)'
;YTLASNAKSISYTKATTALTLASVKGAVSKTGLSVSGKKIKLKKSALSSKVTVSGGDYEFDFASDYGTATIVGSSKADTITVRGKKVSINAGKGDDTIKMLGTATVNGGAGADTFVYQSGKHVIKNYAEEDKISITSGTAEIASSGDNIIFTVGSGKITVTGGKDKTISYIDESGERTYLTQSTQPVIIKGKKITLTEDYLDATFNVADYGAALQTIDASAAQRNLKITGNALKNLIKGTDDDDTIDGGASADIIDGGKGNDSILGDTGNDSIFGGAGDDTIIGGAGTDSLTGGTGADVFVWNKGDGNDKITDCKEEDTILINGDTVSTIKASTDKKDLIFTLASKSTITLTGGADKIISYTDAKGEHVHSQFVKFTDKGTSATLAEGYPNKTFDQSNYSKYADDLATINASKVQHEMIILGNGKANSIMGTKEDDTINGFAGKDILLGNDGNDSLNGGTGNDKLYGGTGNDTLWGNAGNDSLWGGHGEDVFIYKPSEDTDRIFDYDFHYDKIMLLSGTVDNVAEIDEDIVFTIGTGKIILDRAAGKYAKVVDSSGKLLKDTTNMR
;
A
#
# COMPACT_ATOMS: atom_id res chain seq x y z
N TYR A 1 -44.64 -20.64 -43.44
CA TYR A 1 -44.37 -20.82 -44.88
C TYR A 1 -43.38 -21.96 -45.08
N THR A 2 -43.47 -22.66 -46.21
CA THR A 2 -42.55 -23.73 -46.60
C THR A 2 -41.76 -23.28 -47.82
N LEU A 3 -40.44 -23.44 -47.80
CA LEU A 3 -39.57 -23.05 -48.90
C LEU A 3 -39.31 -24.24 -49.83
N ALA A 4 -39.18 -23.95 -51.12
CA ALA A 4 -38.64 -24.89 -52.10
C ALA A 4 -37.13 -25.10 -51.86
N SER A 5 -36.62 -26.31 -52.12
CA SER A 5 -35.21 -26.68 -51.92
C SER A 5 -34.21 -25.83 -52.72
N ASN A 6 -34.64 -25.21 -53.82
CA ASN A 6 -33.83 -24.37 -54.70
C ASN A 6 -33.96 -22.86 -54.42
N ALA A 7 -34.63 -22.46 -53.34
CA ALA A 7 -34.76 -21.05 -52.98
C ALA A 7 -33.38 -20.43 -52.72
N LYS A 8 -33.10 -19.30 -53.39
CA LYS A 8 -31.83 -18.55 -53.26
C LYS A 8 -31.97 -17.31 -52.36
N SER A 9 -33.14 -16.69 -52.33
CA SER A 9 -33.38 -15.47 -51.55
C SER A 9 -34.79 -15.40 -50.97
N ILE A 10 -34.92 -14.68 -49.84
CA ILE A 10 -36.18 -14.36 -49.16
C ILE A 10 -36.14 -12.89 -48.75
N SER A 11 -37.22 -12.15 -49.02
CA SER A 11 -37.40 -10.78 -48.55
C SER A 11 -38.76 -10.62 -47.85
N TYR A 12 -38.75 -9.98 -46.67
CA TYR A 12 -39.96 -9.76 -45.88
C TYR A 12 -39.99 -8.38 -45.22
N THR A 13 -40.97 -7.55 -45.61
CA THR A 13 -40.99 -6.11 -45.28
C THR A 13 -41.95 -5.74 -44.14
N LYS A 14 -42.80 -6.65 -43.66
CA LYS A 14 -43.78 -6.34 -42.59
C LYS A 14 -43.10 -6.28 -41.22
N ALA A 15 -43.17 -5.12 -40.56
CA ALA A 15 -42.49 -4.88 -39.28
C ALA A 15 -43.23 -5.43 -38.04
N THR A 16 -44.55 -5.63 -38.11
CA THR A 16 -45.39 -5.92 -36.94
C THR A 16 -45.54 -7.41 -36.64
N THR A 17 -45.41 -8.29 -37.64
CA THR A 17 -45.62 -9.73 -37.50
C THR A 17 -44.37 -10.50 -37.92
N ALA A 18 -43.99 -11.52 -37.15
CA ALA A 18 -42.82 -12.33 -37.48
C ALA A 18 -43.17 -13.35 -38.58
N LEU A 19 -42.34 -13.42 -39.64
CA LEU A 19 -42.46 -14.47 -40.65
C LEU A 19 -41.85 -15.77 -40.12
N THR A 20 -42.68 -16.77 -39.79
CA THR A 20 -42.18 -18.10 -39.40
C THR A 20 -42.11 -19.04 -40.61
N LEU A 21 -40.90 -19.54 -40.86
CA LEU A 21 -40.58 -20.53 -41.88
C LEU A 21 -40.42 -21.88 -41.19
N ALA A 22 -41.40 -22.76 -41.38
CA ALA A 22 -41.58 -23.96 -40.57
C ALA A 22 -40.77 -25.16 -41.07
N SER A 23 -40.48 -25.22 -42.37
CA SER A 23 -39.64 -26.25 -42.98
C SER A 23 -39.19 -25.83 -44.38
N VAL A 24 -38.04 -26.35 -44.83
CA VAL A 24 -37.70 -26.41 -46.26
C VAL A 24 -37.96 -27.83 -46.71
N LYS A 25 -38.67 -28.00 -47.84
CA LYS A 25 -38.87 -29.32 -48.44
C LYS A 25 -37.60 -29.67 -49.22
N GLY A 26 -36.72 -30.48 -48.62
CA GLY A 26 -35.39 -30.82 -49.15
C GLY A 26 -34.31 -29.86 -48.62
N ALA A 27 -33.07 -30.35 -48.48
CA ALA A 27 -31.95 -29.53 -48.00
C ALA A 27 -31.83 -28.26 -48.86
N VAL A 28 -31.89 -27.07 -48.25
CA VAL A 28 -31.55 -25.82 -48.95
C VAL A 28 -30.17 -25.99 -49.54
N SER A 29 -30.04 -25.62 -50.81
CA SER A 29 -28.82 -25.65 -51.61
C SER A 29 -27.53 -25.44 -50.81
N LYS A 30 -26.52 -26.28 -51.09
CA LYS A 30 -25.12 -26.12 -50.61
C LYS A 30 -24.53 -24.73 -50.95
N THR A 31 -25.17 -23.95 -51.82
CA THR A 31 -24.72 -22.62 -52.25
C THR A 31 -25.16 -21.47 -51.33
N GLY A 32 -25.96 -21.74 -50.30
CA GLY A 32 -26.40 -20.76 -49.30
C GLY A 32 -27.71 -20.00 -49.63
N LEU A 33 -28.30 -19.39 -48.60
CA LEU A 33 -29.59 -18.66 -48.65
C LEU A 33 -29.40 -17.20 -48.21
N SER A 34 -29.88 -16.25 -49.03
CA SER A 34 -29.91 -14.81 -48.67
C SER A 34 -31.26 -14.43 -48.05
N VAL A 35 -31.25 -13.79 -46.90
CA VAL A 35 -32.45 -13.40 -46.16
C VAL A 35 -32.37 -11.91 -45.84
N SER A 36 -33.40 -11.14 -46.18
CA SER A 36 -33.46 -9.71 -45.89
C SER A 36 -34.82 -9.31 -45.32
N GLY A 37 -34.83 -8.37 -44.37
CA GLY A 37 -36.06 -7.79 -43.82
C GLY A 37 -36.24 -8.05 -42.33
N LYS A 38 -37.44 -7.77 -41.79
CA LYS A 38 -37.66 -7.69 -40.32
C LYS A 38 -38.34 -8.95 -39.75
N LYS A 39 -37.87 -9.44 -38.59
CA LYS A 39 -38.52 -10.50 -37.77
C LYS A 39 -38.75 -11.83 -38.51
N ILE A 40 -37.70 -12.44 -39.05
CA ILE A 40 -37.80 -13.75 -39.72
C ILE A 40 -37.36 -14.85 -38.75
N LYS A 41 -38.21 -15.88 -38.57
CA LYS A 41 -37.91 -17.07 -37.76
C LYS A 41 -37.72 -18.30 -38.66
N LEU A 42 -36.60 -19.00 -38.52
CA LEU A 42 -36.25 -20.21 -39.28
C LEU A 42 -36.18 -21.42 -38.34
N LYS A 43 -37.02 -22.45 -38.56
CA LYS A 43 -37.11 -23.66 -37.70
C LYS A 43 -36.51 -24.94 -38.32
N LYS A 44 -35.86 -25.73 -37.45
CA LYS A 44 -35.65 -27.22 -37.42
C LYS A 44 -35.01 -27.97 -38.59
N SER A 45 -35.35 -27.74 -39.87
CA SER A 45 -34.93 -28.63 -40.98
C SER A 45 -34.43 -27.92 -42.24
N ALA A 46 -34.21 -26.60 -42.13
CA ALA A 46 -34.10 -25.73 -43.29
C ALA A 46 -32.68 -25.48 -43.83
N LEU A 47 -31.61 -25.77 -43.11
CA LEU A 47 -30.31 -25.16 -43.41
C LEU A 47 -29.18 -26.20 -43.44
N SER A 48 -28.49 -26.31 -44.58
CA SER A 48 -27.46 -27.33 -44.80
C SER A 48 -26.01 -26.81 -44.72
N SER A 49 -25.77 -25.49 -44.70
CA SER A 49 -24.39 -24.95 -44.67
C SER A 49 -24.27 -23.45 -44.35
N LYS A 50 -24.83 -22.54 -45.17
CA LYS A 50 -24.60 -21.08 -45.06
C LYS A 50 -25.87 -20.22 -45.23
N VAL A 51 -26.05 -19.23 -44.36
CA VAL A 51 -27.09 -18.20 -44.46
C VAL A 51 -26.45 -16.82 -44.44
N THR A 52 -26.89 -15.95 -45.34
CA THR A 52 -26.54 -14.52 -45.33
C THR A 52 -27.75 -13.72 -44.92
N VAL A 53 -27.62 -12.86 -43.93
CA VAL A 53 -28.69 -11.96 -43.43
C VAL A 53 -28.36 -10.51 -43.76
N SER A 54 -29.37 -9.64 -43.90
CA SER A 54 -29.13 -8.21 -44.09
C SER A 54 -30.28 -7.28 -43.68
N GLY A 55 -29.98 -6.37 -42.74
CA GLY A 55 -30.82 -5.27 -42.28
C GLY A 55 -32.10 -5.70 -41.57
N GLY A 56 -32.01 -6.44 -40.47
CA GLY A 56 -33.18 -6.72 -39.63
C GLY A 56 -33.00 -7.70 -38.48
N ASP A 57 -34.14 -8.21 -37.96
CA ASP A 57 -34.18 -9.14 -36.83
C ASP A 57 -34.43 -10.58 -37.29
N TYR A 58 -33.53 -11.49 -36.91
CA TYR A 58 -33.52 -12.89 -37.34
C TYR A 58 -33.44 -13.81 -36.12
N GLU A 59 -34.30 -14.84 -36.09
CA GLU A 59 -34.25 -15.91 -35.08
C GLU A 59 -34.05 -17.26 -35.77
N PHE A 60 -32.97 -17.95 -35.39
CA PHE A 60 -32.57 -19.25 -35.91
C PHE A 60 -32.67 -20.30 -34.80
N ASP A 61 -33.46 -21.35 -35.05
CA ASP A 61 -33.63 -22.48 -34.14
C ASP A 61 -33.13 -23.78 -34.80
N PHE A 62 -31.88 -24.13 -34.48
CA PHE A 62 -31.17 -25.31 -34.96
C PHE A 62 -31.32 -26.47 -33.96
N ALA A 63 -31.79 -27.63 -34.43
CA ALA A 63 -31.88 -28.84 -33.61
C ALA A 63 -30.50 -29.39 -33.22
N SER A 64 -30.42 -30.19 -32.16
CA SER A 64 -29.19 -30.70 -31.52
C SER A 64 -28.28 -31.57 -32.41
N ASP A 65 -28.77 -31.99 -33.57
CA ASP A 65 -28.20 -33.10 -34.35
C ASP A 65 -27.60 -32.65 -35.69
N TYR A 66 -27.63 -31.35 -36.00
CA TYR A 66 -27.08 -30.80 -37.24
C TYR A 66 -25.66 -30.23 -37.04
N GLY A 67 -24.82 -30.41 -38.05
CA GLY A 67 -23.46 -29.89 -38.12
C GLY A 67 -23.38 -28.35 -38.13
N THR A 68 -22.16 -27.82 -38.32
CA THR A 68 -21.88 -26.37 -38.23
C THR A 68 -22.67 -25.55 -39.25
N ALA A 69 -23.61 -24.72 -38.78
CA ALA A 69 -24.29 -23.70 -39.60
C ALA A 69 -23.48 -22.40 -39.60
N THR A 70 -23.28 -21.78 -40.77
CA THR A 70 -22.59 -20.48 -40.89
C THR A 70 -23.59 -19.37 -41.17
N ILE A 71 -23.65 -18.35 -40.32
CA ILE A 71 -24.42 -17.12 -40.53
C ILE A 71 -23.44 -16.00 -40.86
N VAL A 72 -23.73 -15.21 -41.90
CA VAL A 72 -22.95 -14.05 -42.31
C VAL A 72 -23.88 -12.83 -42.34
N GLY A 73 -23.65 -11.85 -41.48
CA GLY A 73 -24.38 -10.59 -41.54
C GLY A 73 -23.78 -9.63 -42.56
N SER A 74 -24.37 -8.44 -42.62
CA SER A 74 -24.20 -7.53 -43.75
C SER A 74 -23.45 -6.26 -43.37
N SER A 75 -23.53 -5.24 -44.23
CA SER A 75 -23.06 -3.89 -43.91
C SER A 75 -24.11 -3.05 -43.18
N LYS A 76 -25.20 -3.67 -42.71
CA LYS A 76 -26.30 -3.03 -41.99
C LYS A 76 -26.45 -3.75 -40.66
N ALA A 77 -26.85 -3.02 -39.63
CA ALA A 77 -27.18 -3.58 -38.33
C ALA A 77 -28.19 -4.75 -38.44
N ASP A 78 -27.81 -5.88 -37.86
CA ASP A 78 -28.52 -7.14 -37.85
C ASP A 78 -28.71 -7.63 -36.39
N THR A 79 -29.93 -7.98 -35.98
CA THR A 79 -30.18 -8.70 -34.72
C THR A 79 -30.28 -10.19 -35.02
N ILE A 80 -29.34 -11.00 -34.55
CA ILE A 80 -29.26 -12.44 -34.82
C ILE A 80 -29.43 -13.22 -33.52
N THR A 81 -30.56 -13.92 -33.36
CA THR A 81 -30.78 -14.83 -32.24
C THR A 81 -30.57 -16.28 -32.68
N VAL A 82 -29.73 -17.03 -31.98
CA VAL A 82 -29.38 -18.41 -32.34
C VAL A 82 -29.64 -19.35 -31.17
N ARG A 83 -30.44 -20.40 -31.41
CA ARG A 83 -30.63 -21.57 -30.53
C ARG A 83 -30.01 -22.80 -31.20
N GLY A 84 -29.05 -23.46 -30.57
CA GLY A 84 -28.49 -24.72 -31.09
C GLY A 84 -27.08 -25.08 -30.60
N LYS A 85 -26.59 -26.25 -30.98
CA LYS A 85 -25.22 -26.71 -30.71
C LYS A 85 -24.33 -26.50 -31.94
N LYS A 86 -23.19 -25.79 -31.80
CA LYS A 86 -22.14 -25.57 -32.82
C LYS A 86 -22.54 -24.67 -34.00
N VAL A 87 -22.91 -23.41 -33.75
CA VAL A 87 -23.17 -22.41 -34.82
C VAL A 87 -21.98 -21.49 -35.01
N SER A 88 -21.60 -21.20 -36.26
CA SER A 88 -20.60 -20.19 -36.60
C SER A 88 -21.27 -18.92 -37.12
N ILE A 89 -20.92 -17.76 -36.58
CA ILE A 89 -21.51 -16.46 -36.96
C ILE A 89 -20.37 -15.51 -37.33
N ASN A 90 -20.57 -14.72 -38.38
CA ASN A 90 -19.75 -13.56 -38.72
C ASN A 90 -20.69 -12.36 -38.74
N ALA A 91 -20.52 -11.39 -37.83
CA ALA A 91 -21.51 -10.31 -37.66
C ALA A 91 -21.55 -9.44 -38.91
N GLY A 92 -20.41 -8.98 -39.40
CA GLY A 92 -20.33 -8.28 -40.68
C GLY A 92 -19.61 -6.95 -40.54
N LYS A 93 -20.22 -5.88 -41.04
CA LYS A 93 -19.71 -4.49 -40.94
C LYS A 93 -20.69 -3.53 -40.27
N GLY A 94 -21.87 -4.00 -39.85
CA GLY A 94 -22.88 -3.18 -39.19
C GLY A 94 -22.74 -3.26 -37.68
N ASP A 95 -23.43 -2.39 -36.94
CA ASP A 95 -23.54 -2.51 -35.49
C ASP A 95 -24.55 -3.62 -35.16
N ASP A 96 -24.06 -4.84 -34.96
CA ASP A 96 -24.90 -6.03 -34.90
C ASP A 96 -25.24 -6.43 -33.46
N THR A 97 -26.35 -7.16 -33.26
CA THR A 97 -26.73 -7.71 -31.95
C THR A 97 -26.89 -9.22 -32.05
N ILE A 98 -25.98 -9.98 -31.45
CA ILE A 98 -25.94 -11.44 -31.53
C ILE A 98 -26.37 -12.03 -30.19
N LYS A 99 -27.57 -12.62 -30.16
CA LYS A 99 -28.13 -13.31 -28.98
C LYS A 99 -27.84 -14.80 -29.05
N MET A 100 -27.08 -15.29 -28.09
CA MET A 100 -26.52 -16.64 -28.11
C MET A 100 -27.21 -17.55 -27.07
N LEU A 101 -27.83 -18.63 -27.56
CA LEU A 101 -28.39 -19.74 -26.78
C LEU A 101 -27.72 -21.05 -27.23
N GLY A 102 -26.97 -21.70 -26.34
CA GLY A 102 -26.33 -23.00 -26.62
C GLY A 102 -24.83 -22.91 -26.89
N THR A 103 -24.34 -23.39 -28.03
CA THR A 103 -22.90 -23.34 -28.34
C THR A 103 -22.63 -22.64 -29.66
N ALA A 104 -21.87 -21.53 -29.63
CA ALA A 104 -21.60 -20.73 -30.82
C ALA A 104 -20.14 -20.25 -30.91
N THR A 105 -19.61 -20.14 -32.11
CA THR A 105 -18.38 -19.42 -32.42
C THR A 105 -18.76 -18.18 -33.23
N VAL A 106 -18.42 -17.02 -32.74
CA VAL A 106 -18.74 -15.73 -33.35
C VAL A 106 -17.45 -15.06 -33.76
N ASN A 107 -17.43 -14.49 -34.96
CA ASN A 107 -16.44 -13.54 -35.42
C ASN A 107 -17.14 -12.17 -35.40
N GLY A 108 -16.66 -11.23 -34.58
CA GLY A 108 -17.27 -9.90 -34.42
C GLY A 108 -17.37 -9.20 -35.75
N GLY A 109 -16.24 -8.89 -36.38
CA GLY A 109 -16.25 -8.19 -37.65
C GLY A 109 -15.94 -6.72 -37.41
N ALA A 110 -16.64 -5.81 -38.08
CA ALA A 110 -16.47 -4.37 -37.90
C ALA A 110 -17.81 -3.74 -37.50
N GLY A 111 -17.78 -2.63 -36.76
CA GLY A 111 -18.96 -2.02 -36.17
C GLY A 111 -18.96 -2.19 -34.65
N ALA A 112 -19.87 -1.49 -33.97
CA ALA A 112 -20.02 -1.58 -32.52
C ALA A 112 -20.99 -2.73 -32.16
N ASP A 113 -20.47 -3.95 -32.09
CA ASP A 113 -21.29 -5.14 -31.94
C ASP A 113 -21.72 -5.44 -30.50
N THR A 114 -22.86 -6.11 -30.34
CA THR A 114 -23.43 -6.51 -29.04
C THR A 114 -23.59 -8.02 -28.97
N PHE A 115 -22.78 -8.70 -28.15
CA PHE A 115 -22.88 -10.15 -27.92
C PHE A 115 -23.70 -10.44 -26.65
N VAL A 116 -24.96 -10.79 -26.81
CA VAL A 116 -25.88 -11.08 -25.70
C VAL A 116 -25.81 -12.56 -25.33
N TYR A 117 -25.26 -12.86 -24.16
CA TYR A 117 -25.17 -14.20 -23.60
C TYR A 117 -26.42 -14.54 -22.78
N GLN A 118 -26.96 -15.74 -23.02
CA GLN A 118 -28.07 -16.30 -22.26
C GLN A 118 -27.74 -17.67 -21.63
N SER A 119 -27.09 -18.58 -22.37
CA SER A 119 -26.65 -19.88 -21.83
C SER A 119 -25.68 -20.62 -22.74
N GLY A 120 -24.80 -21.44 -22.16
CA GLY A 120 -24.00 -22.44 -22.85
C GLY A 120 -22.54 -22.04 -23.04
N LYS A 121 -21.90 -22.44 -24.15
CA LYS A 121 -20.45 -22.25 -24.38
C LYS A 121 -20.19 -21.48 -25.67
N HIS A 122 -19.52 -20.33 -25.60
CA HIS A 122 -19.30 -19.47 -26.75
C HIS A 122 -17.84 -19.08 -26.92
N VAL A 123 -17.42 -18.88 -28.17
CA VAL A 123 -16.10 -18.35 -28.51
C VAL A 123 -16.31 -17.12 -29.39
N ILE A 124 -15.81 -15.96 -28.98
CA ILE A 124 -15.86 -14.72 -29.77
C ILE A 124 -14.44 -14.44 -30.27
N LYS A 125 -14.30 -14.25 -31.57
CA LYS A 125 -13.05 -13.92 -32.27
C LYS A 125 -13.15 -12.52 -32.85
N ASN A 126 -12.02 -11.85 -33.04
CA ASN A 126 -11.93 -10.50 -33.62
C ASN A 126 -12.88 -9.51 -32.94
N TYR A 127 -12.87 -9.50 -31.62
CA TYR A 127 -13.56 -8.50 -30.80
C TYR A 127 -12.88 -7.13 -30.99
N ALA A 128 -13.65 -6.11 -31.32
CA ALA A 128 -13.23 -4.72 -31.47
C ALA A 128 -13.43 -3.94 -30.16
N GLU A 129 -12.81 -2.77 -30.02
CA GLU A 129 -12.86 -1.98 -28.77
C GLU A 129 -14.26 -1.41 -28.52
N GLU A 130 -14.96 -1.07 -29.60
CA GLU A 130 -16.33 -0.59 -29.63
C GLU A 130 -17.39 -1.68 -29.32
N ASP A 131 -16.99 -2.95 -29.30
CA ASP A 131 -17.89 -4.07 -29.02
C ASP A 131 -18.26 -4.15 -27.54
N LYS A 132 -19.38 -4.82 -27.26
CA LYS A 132 -19.84 -5.14 -25.89
C LYS A 132 -20.40 -6.55 -25.74
N ILE A 133 -20.15 -7.14 -24.58
CA ILE A 133 -20.80 -8.39 -24.13
C ILE A 133 -21.94 -8.02 -23.17
N SER A 134 -23.11 -8.63 -23.31
CA SER A 134 -24.24 -8.43 -22.40
C SER A 134 -24.68 -9.74 -21.78
N ILE A 135 -24.60 -9.86 -20.47
CA ILE A 135 -24.99 -11.04 -19.71
C ILE A 135 -26.37 -10.75 -19.10
N THR A 136 -27.41 -11.43 -19.59
CA THR A 136 -28.79 -11.08 -19.23
C THR A 136 -29.29 -11.70 -17.94
N SER A 137 -28.52 -12.61 -17.34
CA SER A 137 -28.88 -13.30 -16.09
C SER A 137 -27.66 -13.98 -15.48
N GLY A 138 -27.48 -13.82 -14.16
CA GLY A 138 -26.39 -14.38 -13.39
C GLY A 138 -25.13 -13.50 -13.41
N THR A 139 -24.21 -13.81 -12.50
CA THR A 139 -22.91 -13.15 -12.40
C THR A 139 -21.87 -13.87 -13.24
N ALA A 140 -21.03 -13.11 -13.95
CA ALA A 140 -19.86 -13.65 -14.62
C ALA A 140 -18.66 -13.65 -13.69
N GLU A 141 -17.93 -14.76 -13.66
CA GLU A 141 -16.55 -14.81 -13.20
C GLU A 141 -15.64 -14.61 -14.41
N ILE A 142 -14.82 -13.57 -14.40
CA ILE A 142 -13.96 -13.22 -15.52
C ILE A 142 -12.53 -13.60 -15.18
N ALA A 143 -11.83 -14.26 -16.10
CA ALA A 143 -10.43 -14.64 -15.94
C ALA A 143 -9.66 -14.55 -17.27
N SER A 144 -8.38 -14.19 -17.22
CA SER A 144 -7.44 -14.37 -18.34
C SER A 144 -6.95 -15.81 -18.41
N SER A 145 -6.68 -16.28 -19.63
CA SER A 145 -5.95 -17.54 -19.86
C SER A 145 -5.19 -17.44 -21.18
N GLY A 146 -3.88 -17.21 -21.09
CA GLY A 146 -3.05 -16.83 -22.23
C GLY A 146 -3.56 -15.53 -22.86
N ASP A 147 -3.74 -15.51 -24.19
CA ASP A 147 -4.26 -14.34 -24.92
C ASP A 147 -5.80 -14.21 -24.88
N ASN A 148 -6.49 -15.02 -24.09
CA ASN A 148 -7.96 -15.07 -24.08
C ASN A 148 -8.54 -14.48 -22.79
N ILE A 149 -9.72 -13.87 -22.91
CA ILE A 149 -10.57 -13.48 -21.77
C ILE A 149 -11.75 -14.44 -21.69
N ILE A 150 -11.98 -15.00 -20.50
CA ILE A 150 -12.99 -16.01 -20.25
C ILE A 150 -14.02 -15.44 -19.29
N PHE A 151 -15.30 -15.44 -19.69
CA PHE A 151 -16.44 -15.16 -18.82
C PHE A 151 -17.10 -16.50 -18.46
N THR A 152 -17.22 -16.83 -17.18
CA THR A 152 -17.91 -18.03 -16.69
C THR A 152 -19.21 -17.59 -16.03
N VAL A 153 -20.35 -18.06 -16.53
CA VAL A 153 -21.68 -17.69 -16.00
C VAL A 153 -22.44 -18.97 -15.65
N GLY A 154 -22.51 -19.28 -14.36
CA GLY A 154 -23.01 -20.57 -13.87
C GLY A 154 -22.20 -21.74 -14.45
N SER A 155 -22.85 -22.65 -15.17
CA SER A 155 -22.18 -23.77 -15.87
C SER A 155 -21.73 -23.44 -17.31
N GLY A 156 -22.00 -22.23 -17.78
CA GLY A 156 -21.65 -21.78 -19.12
C GLY A 156 -20.38 -20.92 -19.17
N LYS A 157 -19.87 -20.69 -20.38
CA LYS A 157 -18.58 -20.04 -20.64
C LYS A 157 -18.59 -19.24 -21.93
N ILE A 158 -18.06 -18.03 -21.93
CA ILE A 158 -17.74 -17.22 -23.11
C ILE A 158 -16.23 -17.09 -23.15
N THR A 159 -15.60 -17.27 -24.31
CA THR A 159 -14.15 -17.10 -24.48
C THR A 159 -13.91 -16.10 -25.60
N VAL A 160 -13.41 -14.92 -25.27
CA VAL A 160 -12.95 -13.92 -26.22
C VAL A 160 -11.49 -14.20 -26.54
N THR A 161 -11.19 -14.55 -27.79
CA THR A 161 -9.83 -14.89 -28.21
C THR A 161 -9.06 -13.67 -28.68
N GLY A 162 -7.78 -13.54 -28.30
CA GLY A 162 -6.99 -12.34 -28.60
C GLY A 162 -7.58 -11.10 -27.92
N GLY A 163 -8.14 -11.30 -26.73
CA GLY A 163 -8.72 -10.25 -25.89
C GLY A 163 -7.70 -9.62 -24.94
N LYS A 164 -6.51 -10.24 -24.80
CA LYS A 164 -5.40 -9.67 -24.05
C LYS A 164 -5.07 -8.27 -24.57
N ASP A 165 -4.87 -7.33 -23.65
CA ASP A 165 -4.60 -5.90 -23.90
C ASP A 165 -5.73 -5.14 -24.64
N LYS A 166 -6.93 -5.70 -24.74
CA LYS A 166 -8.11 -5.01 -25.29
C LYS A 166 -9.05 -4.57 -24.19
N THR A 167 -9.63 -3.39 -24.35
CA THR A 167 -10.80 -2.95 -23.58
C THR A 167 -12.00 -3.82 -23.96
N ILE A 168 -12.41 -4.72 -23.07
CA ILE A 168 -13.65 -5.49 -23.24
C ILE A 168 -14.73 -4.86 -22.36
N SER A 169 -15.77 -4.31 -22.98
CA SER A 169 -16.93 -3.85 -22.23
C SER A 169 -17.92 -5.00 -22.00
N TYR A 170 -18.42 -5.14 -20.77
CA TYR A 170 -19.54 -6.02 -20.49
C TYR A 170 -20.63 -5.32 -19.68
N ILE A 171 -21.87 -5.78 -19.85
CA ILE A 171 -23.04 -5.34 -19.11
C ILE A 171 -23.58 -6.55 -18.36
N ASP A 172 -23.68 -6.46 -17.04
CA ASP A 172 -24.27 -7.52 -16.22
C ASP A 172 -25.80 -7.41 -16.11
N GLU A 173 -26.42 -8.26 -15.28
CA GLU A 173 -27.87 -8.27 -15.09
C GLU A 173 -28.44 -7.00 -14.44
N SER A 174 -27.59 -6.20 -13.76
CA SER A 174 -27.98 -4.90 -13.20
C SER A 174 -28.11 -3.82 -14.29
N GLY A 175 -27.54 -4.06 -15.47
CA GLY A 175 -27.49 -3.11 -16.57
C GLY A 175 -26.28 -2.16 -16.51
N GLU A 176 -25.40 -2.31 -15.52
CA GLU A 176 -24.20 -1.50 -15.36
C GLU A 176 -23.10 -1.97 -16.32
N ARG A 177 -22.46 -1.01 -17.01
CA ARG A 177 -21.39 -1.29 -17.97
C ARG A 177 -20.04 -1.24 -17.25
N THR A 178 -19.28 -2.32 -17.34
CA THR A 178 -17.90 -2.43 -16.84
C THR A 178 -16.94 -2.55 -18.01
N TYR A 179 -15.80 -1.88 -17.96
CA TYR A 179 -14.74 -1.92 -18.97
C TYR A 179 -13.55 -2.69 -18.43
N LEU A 180 -13.17 -3.76 -19.09
CA LEU A 180 -12.01 -4.56 -18.72
C LEU A 180 -10.84 -4.17 -19.61
N THR A 181 -9.90 -3.37 -19.13
CA THR A 181 -8.55 -3.37 -19.71
C THR A 181 -7.71 -4.31 -18.85
N GLN A 182 -7.32 -5.47 -19.39
CA GLN A 182 -6.56 -6.42 -18.59
C GLN A 182 -5.06 -6.17 -18.75
N SER A 183 -4.39 -6.03 -17.60
CA SER A 183 -2.98 -6.38 -17.46
C SER A 183 -2.73 -7.85 -17.78
N THR A 184 -1.47 -8.18 -18.10
CA THR A 184 -0.99 -9.51 -18.51
C THR A 184 -1.17 -10.64 -17.49
N GLN A 185 -1.67 -10.35 -16.29
CA GLN A 185 -1.74 -11.25 -15.12
C GLN A 185 -3.17 -11.72 -14.78
N PRO A 186 -3.32 -12.88 -14.12
CA PRO A 186 -4.63 -13.45 -13.77
C PRO A 186 -5.32 -12.68 -12.64
N VAL A 187 -6.47 -12.10 -12.98
CA VAL A 187 -7.39 -11.40 -12.07
C VAL A 187 -8.78 -12.03 -12.20
N ILE A 188 -9.49 -12.19 -11.07
CA ILE A 188 -10.87 -12.69 -11.04
C ILE A 188 -11.82 -11.52 -10.79
N ILE A 189 -12.80 -11.30 -11.67
CA ILE A 189 -13.82 -10.25 -11.48
C ILE A 189 -15.19 -10.90 -11.33
N LYS A 190 -15.90 -10.56 -10.24
CA LYS A 190 -17.27 -11.01 -9.94
C LYS A 190 -18.12 -9.82 -9.52
N GLY A 191 -18.98 -9.33 -10.41
CA GLY A 191 -19.75 -8.11 -10.16
C GLY A 191 -18.83 -6.90 -9.98
N LYS A 192 -18.96 -6.18 -8.86
CA LYS A 192 -18.10 -5.01 -8.51
C LYS A 192 -16.80 -5.37 -7.78
N LYS A 193 -16.53 -6.68 -7.59
CA LYS A 193 -15.35 -7.19 -6.87
C LYS A 193 -14.30 -7.71 -7.83
N ILE A 194 -13.06 -7.30 -7.58
CA ILE A 194 -11.83 -7.84 -8.14
C ILE A 194 -11.09 -8.63 -7.07
N THR A 195 -10.57 -9.80 -7.43
CA THR A 195 -9.65 -10.59 -6.62
C THR A 195 -8.36 -10.83 -7.40
N LEU A 196 -7.24 -10.43 -6.83
CA LEU A 196 -5.91 -10.78 -7.34
C LEU A 196 -5.57 -12.18 -6.86
N THR A 197 -4.97 -12.99 -7.74
CA THR A 197 -4.64 -14.39 -7.43
C THR A 197 -3.17 -14.51 -7.03
N GLU A 198 -2.78 -15.66 -6.47
CA GLU A 198 -1.38 -15.99 -6.13
C GLU A 198 -0.41 -15.80 -7.32
N ASP A 199 -0.91 -15.96 -8.55
CA ASP A 199 -0.15 -15.79 -9.78
C ASP A 199 -0.06 -14.31 -10.26
N TYR A 200 -0.57 -13.33 -9.49
CA TYR A 200 -0.48 -11.92 -9.85
C TYR A 200 0.93 -11.38 -9.56
N LEU A 201 1.68 -11.02 -10.61
CA LEU A 201 3.10 -10.66 -10.50
C LEU A 201 3.40 -9.16 -10.68
N ASP A 202 2.42 -8.35 -11.06
CA ASP A 202 2.69 -6.92 -11.28
C ASP A 202 2.81 -6.19 -9.94
N ALA A 203 3.72 -5.23 -9.84
CA ALA A 203 3.92 -4.44 -8.63
C ALA A 203 2.91 -3.29 -8.46
N THR A 204 2.00 -3.09 -9.42
CA THR A 204 1.04 -1.99 -9.40
C THR A 204 -0.30 -2.42 -9.97
N PHE A 205 -1.36 -2.13 -9.23
CA PHE A 205 -2.75 -2.40 -9.59
C PHE A 205 -3.58 -1.13 -9.45
N ASN A 206 -4.15 -0.65 -10.56
CA ASN A 206 -5.03 0.51 -10.58
C ASN A 206 -6.45 0.08 -10.94
N VAL A 207 -7.41 0.32 -10.04
CA VAL A 207 -8.81 -0.08 -10.22
C VAL A 207 -9.46 0.63 -11.40
N ALA A 208 -9.06 1.86 -11.70
CA ALA A 208 -9.63 2.65 -12.79
C ALA A 208 -9.43 1.97 -14.16
N ASP A 209 -8.37 1.18 -14.32
CA ASP A 209 -8.07 0.43 -15.55
C ASP A 209 -9.09 -0.70 -15.80
N TYR A 210 -9.68 -1.23 -14.73
CA TYR A 210 -10.64 -2.35 -14.78
C TYR A 210 -12.11 -1.91 -14.72
N GLY A 211 -12.34 -0.59 -14.77
CA GLY A 211 -13.66 0.02 -14.96
C GLY A 211 -14.16 0.83 -13.77
N ALA A 212 -14.83 1.94 -14.09
CA ALA A 212 -15.29 2.94 -13.12
C ALA A 212 -16.37 2.49 -12.12
N ALA A 213 -16.84 1.24 -12.18
CA ALA A 213 -17.92 0.71 -11.35
C ALA A 213 -17.43 -0.23 -10.23
N LEU A 214 -16.14 -0.59 -10.24
CA LEU A 214 -15.56 -1.51 -9.27
C LEU A 214 -15.42 -0.84 -7.90
N GLN A 215 -15.68 -1.61 -6.85
CA GLN A 215 -15.74 -1.11 -5.47
C GLN A 215 -15.06 -2.04 -4.48
N THR A 216 -14.63 -3.24 -4.89
CA THR A 216 -13.93 -4.15 -3.98
C THR A 216 -12.68 -4.69 -4.64
N ILE A 217 -11.55 -4.52 -3.97
CA ILE A 217 -10.25 -5.07 -4.33
C ILE A 217 -9.84 -6.01 -3.22
N ASP A 218 -9.62 -7.28 -3.57
CA ASP A 218 -9.13 -8.29 -2.65
C ASP A 218 -7.81 -8.82 -3.18
N ALA A 219 -6.71 -8.25 -2.69
CA ALA A 219 -5.35 -8.62 -3.03
C ALA A 219 -4.77 -9.68 -2.09
N SER A 220 -5.51 -10.12 -1.07
CA SER A 220 -4.98 -10.95 0.03
C SER A 220 -4.42 -12.32 -0.35
N ALA A 221 -4.58 -12.76 -1.61
CA ALA A 221 -3.98 -13.99 -2.12
C ALA A 221 -2.73 -13.73 -2.99
N ALA A 222 -2.41 -12.49 -3.36
CA ALA A 222 -1.18 -12.16 -4.09
C ALA A 222 0.04 -12.28 -3.18
N GLN A 223 1.22 -12.58 -3.75
CA GLN A 223 2.46 -12.83 -3.00
C GLN A 223 3.58 -11.87 -3.43
N ARG A 224 3.45 -10.61 -3.02
CA ARG A 224 4.45 -9.52 -3.12
C ARG A 224 3.84 -8.21 -2.62
N ASN A 225 4.72 -7.28 -2.28
CA ASN A 225 4.45 -5.84 -2.16
C ASN A 225 3.71 -5.31 -3.39
N LEU A 226 2.53 -4.71 -3.17
CA LEU A 226 1.68 -4.14 -4.21
C LEU A 226 1.46 -2.66 -4.01
N LYS A 227 1.53 -1.91 -5.11
CA LYS A 227 0.94 -0.57 -5.18
C LYS A 227 -0.51 -0.67 -5.65
N ILE A 228 -1.47 -0.44 -4.77
CA ILE A 228 -2.90 -0.47 -5.07
C ILE A 228 -3.43 0.97 -5.13
N THR A 229 -4.17 1.30 -6.19
CA THR A 229 -4.87 2.59 -6.30
C THR A 229 -6.34 2.36 -6.60
N GLY A 230 -7.19 2.89 -5.72
CA GLY A 230 -8.64 2.91 -5.84
C GLY A 230 -9.14 3.86 -6.93
N ASN A 231 -10.45 4.09 -6.95
CA ASN A 231 -11.12 4.98 -7.89
C ASN A 231 -11.95 6.03 -7.14
N ALA A 232 -12.78 6.79 -7.86
CA ALA A 232 -13.56 7.87 -7.25
C ALA A 232 -14.84 7.40 -6.52
N LEU A 233 -15.06 6.09 -6.37
CA LEU A 233 -16.18 5.51 -5.65
C LEU A 233 -15.72 4.97 -4.30
N LYS A 234 -16.66 4.76 -3.39
CA LYS A 234 -16.43 3.97 -2.16
C LYS A 234 -15.81 2.60 -2.51
N ASN A 235 -14.58 2.40 -2.10
CA ASN A 235 -13.77 1.21 -2.29
C ASN A 235 -13.67 0.43 -0.98
N LEU A 236 -13.61 -0.89 -1.11
CA LEU A 236 -13.22 -1.84 -0.09
C LEU A 236 -11.94 -2.50 -0.57
N ILE A 237 -10.82 -2.10 -0.02
CA ILE A 237 -9.48 -2.53 -0.41
C ILE A 237 -8.94 -3.45 0.67
N LYS A 238 -8.44 -4.61 0.27
CA LYS A 238 -7.65 -5.50 1.13
C LYS A 238 -6.32 -5.79 0.45
N GLY A 239 -5.22 -5.40 1.10
CA GLY A 239 -3.85 -5.68 0.69
C GLY A 239 -3.44 -7.13 0.94
N THR A 240 -2.14 -7.35 0.93
CA THR A 240 -1.45 -8.64 0.95
C THR A 240 -0.93 -8.95 2.37
N ASP A 241 0.00 -9.89 2.47
CA ASP A 241 0.75 -10.17 3.70
C ASP A 241 2.16 -9.52 3.67
N ASP A 242 2.48 -8.76 2.62
CA ASP A 242 3.77 -8.08 2.36
C ASP A 242 3.59 -6.54 2.34
N ASP A 243 4.69 -5.78 2.46
CA ASP A 243 4.64 -4.30 2.55
C ASP A 243 3.99 -3.64 1.30
N ASP A 244 2.76 -3.16 1.45
CA ASP A 244 1.97 -2.58 0.37
C ASP A 244 2.03 -1.04 0.34
N THR A 245 1.64 -0.46 -0.79
CA THR A 245 1.36 0.96 -0.94
C THR A 245 -0.07 1.13 -1.44
N ILE A 246 -0.97 1.60 -0.59
CA ILE A 246 -2.40 1.67 -0.89
C ILE A 246 -2.85 3.13 -0.93
N ASP A 247 -3.56 3.49 -1.99
CA ASP A 247 -4.26 4.75 -2.16
C ASP A 247 -5.76 4.44 -2.36
N GLY A 248 -6.61 4.89 -1.43
CA GLY A 248 -8.06 4.70 -1.44
C GLY A 248 -8.75 5.41 -2.60
N GLY A 249 -8.26 6.60 -2.94
CA GLY A 249 -8.87 7.49 -3.92
C GLY A 249 -9.92 8.41 -3.30
N ALA A 250 -11.06 8.57 -3.97
CA ALA A 250 -12.09 9.51 -3.51
C ALA A 250 -13.33 8.78 -3.03
N SER A 251 -14.06 9.41 -2.11
CA SER A 251 -15.21 8.88 -1.35
C SER A 251 -14.80 8.15 -0.07
N ALA A 252 -15.80 7.74 0.72
CA ALA A 252 -15.57 7.08 2.00
C ALA A 252 -15.18 5.60 1.83
N ASP A 253 -13.90 5.30 1.86
CA ASP A 253 -13.30 4.00 1.60
C ASP A 253 -13.12 3.16 2.86
N ILE A 254 -12.89 1.86 2.66
CA ILE A 254 -12.53 0.89 3.71
C ILE A 254 -11.26 0.20 3.23
N ILE A 255 -10.17 0.35 3.96
CA ILE A 255 -8.85 -0.15 3.59
C ILE A 255 -8.32 -1.04 4.70
N ASP A 256 -7.86 -2.23 4.35
CA ASP A 256 -7.17 -3.21 5.22
C ASP A 256 -5.82 -3.50 4.57
N GLY A 257 -4.72 -3.00 5.14
CA GLY A 257 -3.35 -3.16 4.64
C GLY A 257 -2.94 -4.63 4.64
N GLY A 258 -3.13 -5.28 5.79
CA GLY A 258 -2.96 -6.72 5.95
C GLY A 258 -1.81 -7.03 6.89
N LYS A 259 -0.76 -7.68 6.39
CA LYS A 259 0.51 -7.78 7.12
C LYS A 259 1.60 -7.11 6.31
N GLY A 260 2.73 -6.83 6.95
CA GLY A 260 3.82 -6.08 6.35
C GLY A 260 3.80 -4.64 6.86
N ASN A 261 4.80 -3.87 6.46
CA ASN A 261 4.92 -2.46 6.82
C ASN A 261 4.27 -1.60 5.73
N ASP A 262 2.97 -1.36 5.84
CA ASP A 262 2.18 -0.79 4.77
C ASP A 262 2.25 0.75 4.72
N SER A 263 2.13 1.33 3.53
CA SER A 263 1.95 2.77 3.33
C SER A 263 0.56 3.04 2.78
N ILE A 264 -0.32 3.63 3.59
CA ILE A 264 -1.74 3.78 3.28
C ILE A 264 -2.16 5.26 3.24
N LEU A 265 -2.83 5.65 2.17
CA LEU A 265 -3.46 6.96 1.97
C LEU A 265 -4.95 6.78 1.70
N GLY A 266 -5.83 7.39 2.50
CA GLY A 266 -7.28 7.42 2.24
C GLY A 266 -7.67 8.43 1.14
N ASP A 267 -6.90 9.51 1.00
CA ASP A 267 -7.09 10.63 0.05
C ASP A 267 -8.31 11.52 0.36
N THR A 268 -9.46 11.44 -0.31
CA THR A 268 -10.60 12.32 0.02
C THR A 268 -11.83 11.52 0.40
N GLY A 269 -12.37 11.73 1.59
CA GLY A 269 -13.39 10.79 2.05
C GLY A 269 -13.65 10.87 3.53
N ASN A 270 -14.50 9.98 4.00
CA ASN A 270 -14.54 9.67 5.43
C ASN A 270 -14.15 8.19 5.52
N ASP A 271 -12.87 7.94 5.64
CA ASP A 271 -12.27 6.65 5.37
C ASP A 271 -12.17 5.82 6.64
N SER A 272 -12.14 4.50 6.46
CA SER A 272 -11.91 3.54 7.55
C SER A 272 -10.69 2.70 7.19
N ILE A 273 -9.57 3.00 7.84
CA ILE A 273 -8.27 2.43 7.50
C ILE A 273 -7.78 1.55 8.65
N PHE A 274 -7.39 0.32 8.31
CA PHE A 274 -6.73 -0.65 9.17
C PHE A 274 -5.35 -0.95 8.57
N GLY A 275 -4.26 -0.62 9.27
CA GLY A 275 -2.89 -0.98 8.88
C GLY A 275 -2.72 -2.49 8.90
N GLY A 276 -2.77 -3.07 10.08
CA GLY A 276 -2.83 -4.51 10.27
C GLY A 276 -1.70 -5.00 11.15
N ALA A 277 -0.74 -5.74 10.60
CA ALA A 277 0.41 -6.23 11.37
C ALA A 277 1.73 -5.87 10.70
N GLY A 278 2.59 -5.14 11.39
CA GLY A 278 3.80 -4.54 10.88
C GLY A 278 3.85 -3.08 11.31
N ASP A 279 4.92 -2.38 10.95
CA ASP A 279 5.08 -0.96 11.25
C ASP A 279 4.47 -0.14 10.11
N ASP A 280 3.21 0.27 10.25
CA ASP A 280 2.43 0.88 9.17
C ASP A 280 2.54 2.41 9.14
N THR A 281 2.47 3.04 7.97
CA THR A 281 2.34 4.49 7.80
C THR A 281 0.97 4.84 7.22
N ILE A 282 0.15 5.56 7.99
CA ILE A 282 -1.25 5.82 7.65
C ILE A 282 -1.50 7.34 7.55
N ILE A 283 -2.01 7.77 6.39
CA ILE A 283 -2.55 9.11 6.14
C ILE A 283 -4.05 8.96 5.85
N GLY A 284 -4.90 9.54 6.69
CA GLY A 284 -6.35 9.58 6.44
C GLY A 284 -6.68 10.34 5.15
N GLY A 285 -6.03 11.51 4.99
CA GLY A 285 -6.36 12.42 3.89
C GLY A 285 -7.47 13.37 4.34
N ALA A 286 -8.18 14.00 3.41
CA ALA A 286 -9.20 15.00 3.71
C ALA A 286 -10.56 14.38 4.08
N GLY A 287 -11.00 14.62 5.30
CA GLY A 287 -12.39 14.50 5.72
C GLY A 287 -12.52 14.14 7.20
N THR A 288 -13.18 13.03 7.52
CA THR A 288 -13.35 12.58 8.91
C THR A 288 -13.09 11.09 8.95
N ASP A 289 -11.85 10.74 9.23
CA ASP A 289 -11.36 9.38 9.03
C ASP A 289 -11.27 8.61 10.35
N SER A 290 -11.38 7.29 10.25
CA SER A 290 -11.19 6.35 11.35
C SER A 290 -9.98 5.48 11.04
N LEU A 291 -8.92 5.64 11.82
CA LEU A 291 -7.63 5.00 11.60
C LEU A 291 -7.37 3.97 12.72
N THR A 292 -6.89 2.80 12.33
CA THR A 292 -6.45 1.73 13.21
C THR A 292 -5.08 1.28 12.73
N GLY A 293 -4.05 1.36 13.58
CA GLY A 293 -2.70 0.93 13.23
C GLY A 293 -2.59 -0.59 13.21
N GLY A 294 -3.06 -1.23 14.29
CA GLY A 294 -2.95 -2.67 14.45
C GLY A 294 -1.76 -3.03 15.33
N THR A 295 -0.93 -4.00 14.96
CA THR A 295 0.24 -4.43 15.74
C THR A 295 1.54 -4.00 15.08
N GLY A 296 2.43 -3.35 15.83
CA GLY A 296 3.67 -2.80 15.31
C GLY A 296 3.81 -1.37 15.82
N ALA A 297 4.90 -0.69 15.45
CA ALA A 297 5.10 0.71 15.75
C ALA A 297 4.56 1.56 14.58
N ASP A 298 3.31 1.98 14.67
CA ASP A 298 2.60 2.62 13.56
C ASP A 298 2.80 4.14 13.53
N VAL A 299 2.82 4.73 12.34
CA VAL A 299 2.95 6.18 12.12
C VAL A 299 1.68 6.75 11.49
N PHE A 300 0.96 7.56 12.25
CA PHE A 300 -0.21 8.30 11.77
C PHE A 300 0.22 9.71 11.34
N VAL A 301 0.14 10.00 10.05
CA VAL A 301 0.55 11.28 9.49
C VAL A 301 -0.68 12.14 9.24
N TRP A 302 -0.68 13.33 9.84
CA TRP A 302 -1.69 14.35 9.65
C TRP A 302 -1.10 15.54 8.92
N ASN A 303 -1.70 15.95 7.82
CA ASN A 303 -1.32 17.12 7.05
C ASN A 303 -2.38 18.22 7.13
N LYS A 304 -1.94 19.46 6.88
CA LYS A 304 -2.86 20.60 6.80
C LYS A 304 -3.90 20.39 5.71
N GLY A 305 -5.13 20.15 6.12
CA GLY A 305 -6.27 19.93 5.23
C GLY A 305 -6.97 18.59 5.46
N ASP A 306 -6.35 17.71 6.24
CA ASP A 306 -6.83 16.34 6.44
C ASP A 306 -8.15 16.28 7.24
N GLY A 307 -8.49 17.33 8.00
CA GLY A 307 -9.81 17.42 8.61
C GLY A 307 -9.85 16.82 10.01
N ASN A 308 -10.86 16.00 10.32
CA ASN A 308 -11.16 15.58 11.70
C ASN A 308 -11.03 14.06 11.87
N ASP A 309 -9.87 13.60 12.30
CA ASP A 309 -9.56 12.17 12.26
C ASP A 309 -9.59 11.54 13.65
N LYS A 310 -9.83 10.24 13.66
CA LYS A 310 -9.95 9.43 14.86
C LYS A 310 -9.02 8.23 14.78
N ILE A 311 -8.04 8.16 15.68
CA ILE A 311 -7.17 6.99 15.84
C ILE A 311 -7.73 6.12 16.97
N THR A 312 -8.03 4.88 16.63
CA THR A 312 -8.89 4.00 17.45
C THR A 312 -8.12 3.08 18.38
N ASP A 313 -6.87 2.81 18.10
CA ASP A 313 -6.03 1.88 18.85
C ASP A 313 -4.61 2.41 19.08
N CYS A 314 -4.43 3.74 19.14
CA CYS A 314 -3.12 4.35 19.38
C CYS A 314 -2.46 3.78 20.64
N LYS A 315 -1.36 3.05 20.45
CA LYS A 315 -0.55 2.39 21.48
C LYS A 315 0.61 3.28 21.92
N GLU A 316 1.55 2.73 22.67
CA GLU A 316 2.68 3.50 23.21
C GLU A 316 3.82 3.59 22.19
N GLU A 317 3.96 2.54 21.37
CA GLU A 317 4.89 2.42 20.26
C GLU A 317 4.52 3.26 19.03
N ASP A 318 3.27 3.71 18.94
CA ASP A 318 2.76 4.48 17.81
C ASP A 318 3.21 5.95 17.84
N THR A 319 3.48 6.50 16.67
CA THR A 319 3.81 7.90 16.46
C THR A 319 2.70 8.63 15.72
N ILE A 320 2.33 9.81 16.20
CA ILE A 320 1.50 10.74 15.44
C ILE A 320 2.42 11.85 14.92
N LEU A 321 2.42 12.05 13.60
CA LEU A 321 3.19 13.07 12.91
C LEU A 321 2.27 14.17 12.39
N ILE A 322 2.42 15.40 12.91
CA ILE A 322 1.60 16.55 12.49
C ILE A 322 2.45 17.46 11.59
N ASN A 323 2.07 17.58 10.33
CA ASN A 323 2.75 18.38 9.31
C ASN A 323 2.03 19.72 9.04
N GLY A 324 2.79 20.82 9.11
CA GLY A 324 2.35 22.13 8.63
C GLY A 324 1.64 23.02 9.66
N ASP A 325 1.64 22.64 10.94
CA ASP A 325 1.19 23.47 12.06
C ASP A 325 2.30 23.65 13.11
N THR A 326 2.30 24.78 13.81
CA THR A 326 3.24 25.03 14.91
C THR A 326 2.70 24.51 16.23
N VAL A 327 3.53 23.97 17.12
CA VAL A 327 3.00 23.45 18.40
C VAL A 327 2.32 24.46 19.28
N SER A 328 2.73 25.72 19.20
CA SER A 328 2.09 26.82 19.93
C SER A 328 0.61 27.01 19.56
N THR A 329 0.17 26.45 18.43
CA THR A 329 -1.23 26.50 17.98
C THR A 329 -2.02 25.23 18.27
N ILE A 330 -1.36 24.13 18.66
CA ILE A 330 -2.01 22.86 18.98
C ILE A 330 -2.56 22.94 20.41
N LYS A 331 -3.84 22.61 20.58
CA LYS A 331 -4.51 22.57 21.88
C LYS A 331 -4.91 21.14 22.20
N ALA A 332 -4.42 20.59 23.30
CA ALA A 332 -4.90 19.33 23.82
C ALA A 332 -6.15 19.55 24.68
N SER A 333 -7.14 18.68 24.53
CA SER A 333 -8.33 18.61 25.37
C SER A 333 -8.76 17.16 25.51
N THR A 334 -9.69 16.87 26.41
CA THR A 334 -10.20 15.50 26.61
C THR A 334 -11.72 15.50 26.52
N ASP A 335 -12.28 14.48 25.88
CA ASP A 335 -13.70 14.13 26.01
C ASP A 335 -13.82 12.70 26.55
N LYS A 336 -14.28 12.57 27.81
CA LYS A 336 -14.34 11.31 28.56
C LYS A 336 -12.98 10.61 28.66
N LYS A 337 -12.74 9.61 27.80
CA LYS A 337 -11.51 8.80 27.74
C LYS A 337 -10.69 9.10 26.49
N ASP A 338 -11.15 10.00 25.63
CA ASP A 338 -10.49 10.31 24.37
C ASP A 338 -9.67 11.60 24.52
N LEU A 339 -8.48 11.61 23.93
CA LEU A 339 -7.62 12.78 23.84
C LEU A 339 -7.81 13.45 22.48
N ILE A 340 -8.04 14.75 22.49
CA ILE A 340 -8.38 15.52 21.30
C ILE A 340 -7.35 16.63 21.14
N PHE A 341 -6.58 16.57 20.06
CA PHE A 341 -5.75 17.69 19.59
C PHE A 341 -6.56 18.55 18.67
N THR A 342 -6.75 19.81 19.03
CA THR A 342 -7.31 20.83 18.14
C THR A 342 -6.18 21.64 17.54
N LEU A 343 -6.12 21.66 16.21
CA LEU A 343 -5.06 22.28 15.42
C LEU A 343 -5.41 23.74 15.09
N ALA A 344 -4.48 24.49 14.49
CA ALA A 344 -4.70 25.91 14.18
C ALA A 344 -5.87 26.12 13.20
N SER A 345 -6.04 25.16 12.28
CA SER A 345 -7.17 25.09 11.35
C SER A 345 -8.52 24.82 12.03
N LYS A 346 -8.53 24.47 13.32
CA LYS A 346 -9.66 23.91 14.09
C LYS A 346 -10.02 22.46 13.75
N SER A 347 -9.25 21.83 12.86
CA SER A 347 -9.24 20.38 12.68
C SER A 347 -8.91 19.66 13.99
N THR A 348 -9.40 18.43 14.14
CA THR A 348 -9.15 17.64 15.35
C THR A 348 -8.54 16.28 15.06
N ILE A 349 -7.55 15.87 15.86
CA ILE A 349 -7.08 14.48 15.92
C ILE A 349 -7.57 13.90 17.25
N THR A 350 -8.40 12.86 17.19
CA THR A 350 -8.98 12.21 18.37
C THR A 350 -8.34 10.85 18.58
N LEU A 351 -7.67 10.65 19.70
CA LEU A 351 -7.13 9.36 20.12
C LEU A 351 -8.07 8.72 21.12
N THR A 352 -8.57 7.52 20.84
CA THR A 352 -9.44 6.83 21.78
C THR A 352 -8.70 5.91 22.72
N GLY A 353 -9.00 5.96 24.02
CA GLY A 353 -8.52 4.94 24.96
C GLY A 353 -7.78 5.45 26.20
N GLY A 354 -7.41 6.73 26.27
CA GLY A 354 -7.08 7.41 27.54
C GLY A 354 -5.71 7.08 28.17
N ALA A 355 -4.74 6.63 27.39
CA ALA A 355 -3.37 6.37 27.84
C ALA A 355 -2.44 7.56 27.54
N ASP A 356 -1.41 7.78 28.35
CA ASP A 356 -0.34 8.76 28.08
C ASP A 356 0.24 8.56 26.66
N LYS A 357 0.59 9.64 25.96
CA LYS A 357 1.03 9.58 24.54
C LYS A 357 2.22 10.46 24.23
N ILE A 358 3.01 10.03 23.26
CA ILE A 358 4.05 10.83 22.62
C ILE A 358 3.46 11.38 21.31
N ILE A 359 3.58 12.69 21.10
CA ILE A 359 3.21 13.33 19.83
C ILE A 359 4.46 13.90 19.22
N SER A 360 4.67 13.61 17.95
CA SER A 360 5.72 14.20 17.14
C SER A 360 5.13 15.25 16.20
N TYR A 361 5.73 16.44 16.11
CA TYR A 361 5.24 17.51 15.25
C TYR A 361 6.36 18.14 14.44
N THR A 362 6.04 18.49 13.20
CA THR A 362 6.98 19.12 12.28
C THR A 362 6.80 20.64 12.30
N ASP A 363 7.88 21.40 12.42
CA ASP A 363 7.79 22.87 12.40
C ASP A 363 7.22 23.43 11.08
N ALA A 364 6.86 24.72 11.06
CA ALA A 364 6.24 25.37 9.90
C ALA A 364 7.09 25.38 8.62
N LYS A 365 8.35 24.92 8.68
CA LYS A 365 9.26 24.81 7.54
C LYS A 365 9.46 23.36 7.08
N GLY A 366 8.90 22.38 7.79
CA GLY A 366 9.08 20.97 7.46
C GLY A 366 10.43 20.39 7.89
N GLU A 367 11.23 21.12 8.68
CA GLU A 367 12.66 20.81 8.91
C GLU A 367 12.94 20.11 10.25
N HIS A 368 11.99 20.13 11.20
CA HIS A 368 12.23 19.68 12.58
C HIS A 368 11.05 18.89 13.16
N VAL A 369 11.28 17.63 13.53
CA VAL A 369 10.34 16.85 14.36
C VAL A 369 10.65 17.13 15.83
N HIS A 370 9.62 17.51 16.60
CA HIS A 370 9.69 17.73 18.03
C HIS A 370 8.74 16.76 18.72
N SER A 371 9.13 16.13 19.83
CA SER A 371 8.27 15.23 20.60
C SER A 371 7.73 15.88 21.88
N GLN A 372 6.45 15.68 22.19
CA GLN A 372 5.84 16.08 23.46
C GLN A 372 5.11 14.89 24.09
N PHE A 373 5.40 14.63 25.36
CA PHE A 373 4.63 13.71 26.18
C PHE A 373 3.35 14.39 26.67
N VAL A 374 2.21 13.77 26.39
CA VAL A 374 0.91 14.16 26.92
C VAL A 374 0.51 13.17 27.99
N LYS A 375 0.54 13.66 29.22
CA LYS A 375 0.15 12.90 30.41
C LYS A 375 -1.30 13.15 30.78
N PHE A 376 -2.03 12.08 31.05
CA PHE A 376 -3.35 12.09 31.66
C PHE A 376 -3.19 12.18 33.17
N THR A 377 -3.63 13.29 33.77
CA THR A 377 -3.81 13.34 35.22
C THR A 377 -5.14 12.68 35.61
N ASP A 378 -5.09 11.82 36.63
CA ASP A 378 -6.19 10.98 37.11
C ASP A 378 -7.56 11.68 37.13
N LYS A 379 -8.52 11.06 36.43
CA LYS A 379 -9.95 11.40 36.27
C LYS A 379 -10.36 12.29 35.07
N GLY A 380 -9.68 12.15 33.93
CA GLY A 380 -10.28 12.41 32.59
C GLY A 380 -10.84 13.81 32.38
N THR A 381 -10.29 14.83 33.03
CA THR A 381 -10.83 16.20 33.02
C THR A 381 -9.85 17.26 32.50
N SER A 382 -8.59 16.90 32.27
CA SER A 382 -7.61 17.79 31.64
C SER A 382 -6.41 17.01 31.08
N ALA A 383 -5.98 17.37 29.87
CA ALA A 383 -4.66 17.07 29.34
C ALA A 383 -3.82 18.34 29.40
N THR A 384 -2.59 18.25 29.87
CA THR A 384 -1.62 19.35 29.81
C THR A 384 -0.50 18.95 28.88
N LEU A 385 -0.24 19.77 27.86
CA LEU A 385 1.02 19.74 27.13
C LEU A 385 2.10 20.19 28.13
N ALA A 386 2.96 19.28 28.57
CA ALA A 386 4.13 19.67 29.32
C ALA A 386 5.14 20.21 28.31
N GLU A 387 5.45 21.51 28.38
CA GLU A 387 6.56 22.09 27.62
C GLU A 387 7.84 21.32 28.01
N GLY A 388 8.36 20.51 27.08
CA GLY A 388 9.74 20.08 27.11
C GLY A 388 10.61 21.34 27.12
N TYR A 389 11.39 21.47 28.18
CA TYR A 389 12.19 22.65 28.55
C TYR A 389 12.76 23.43 27.35
N PRO A 390 12.49 24.75 27.25
CA PRO A 390 13.12 25.56 26.23
C PRO A 390 14.64 25.58 26.41
N ASN A 391 15.32 25.28 25.30
CA ASN A 391 16.72 25.50 24.99
C ASN A 391 17.39 26.57 25.90
N LYS A 392 17.96 26.15 27.03
CA LYS A 392 18.84 26.96 27.87
C LYS A 392 20.11 26.18 28.12
N THR A 393 21.22 26.82 27.76
CA THR A 393 22.60 26.35 27.90
C THR A 393 22.85 25.82 29.31
N PHE A 394 23.14 24.52 29.40
CA PHE A 394 23.46 23.85 30.65
C PHE A 394 24.89 24.20 31.07
N ASP A 395 25.06 24.76 32.28
CA ASP A 395 26.35 25.05 32.92
C ASP A 395 26.55 24.06 34.07
N GLN A 396 27.69 23.36 34.03
CA GLN A 396 28.08 22.27 34.92
C GLN A 396 28.11 22.67 36.42
N SER A 397 28.06 23.97 36.74
CA SER A 397 28.14 24.47 38.11
C SER A 397 26.86 24.34 38.95
N ASN A 398 25.72 23.90 38.39
CA ASN A 398 24.40 23.97 39.07
C ASN A 398 23.70 22.62 39.29
N TYR A 399 24.40 21.50 39.13
CA TYR A 399 23.86 20.13 39.26
C TYR A 399 23.01 19.89 40.52
N SER A 400 23.38 20.49 41.67
CA SER A 400 22.68 20.26 42.94
C SER A 400 21.39 21.08 43.14
N LYS A 401 21.12 22.09 42.30
CA LYS A 401 19.95 22.98 42.48
C LYS A 401 18.70 22.48 41.75
N TYR A 402 18.88 21.67 40.71
CA TYR A 402 17.80 21.12 39.89
C TYR A 402 17.29 19.75 40.39
N ALA A 403 18.03 19.11 41.31
CA ALA A 403 17.63 17.87 41.97
C ALA A 403 16.38 18.03 42.84
N ASP A 404 16.14 19.21 43.41
CA ASP A 404 14.97 19.47 44.26
C ASP A 404 13.68 19.74 43.45
N ASP A 405 13.79 20.28 42.23
CA ASP A 405 12.65 20.49 41.33
C ASP A 405 12.21 19.18 40.62
N LEU A 406 13.07 18.15 40.63
CA LEU A 406 12.80 16.79 40.12
C LEU A 406 11.92 15.94 41.06
N ALA A 407 11.61 16.41 42.27
CA ALA A 407 10.81 15.66 43.24
C ALA A 407 9.30 15.54 42.93
N THR A 408 8.81 16.09 41.80
CA THR A 408 7.39 16.03 41.40
C THR A 408 7.11 15.21 40.13
N ILE A 409 8.11 14.52 39.59
CA ILE A 409 7.90 13.41 38.66
C ILE A 409 8.40 12.17 39.38
N ASN A 410 7.46 11.38 39.91
CA ASN A 410 7.78 10.11 40.54
C ASN A 410 8.23 9.14 39.43
N ALA A 411 9.51 9.22 39.08
CA ALA A 411 10.18 8.50 37.99
C ALA A 411 10.20 6.98 38.19
N SER A 412 9.66 6.47 39.31
CA SER A 412 9.57 5.05 39.62
C SER A 412 8.47 4.28 38.86
N LYS A 413 7.94 4.80 37.75
CA LYS A 413 6.76 4.24 37.07
C LYS A 413 6.80 4.24 35.53
N VAL A 414 7.84 4.78 34.90
CA VAL A 414 8.03 4.68 33.45
C VAL A 414 9.13 3.65 33.25
N GLN A 415 8.73 2.39 33.06
CA GLN A 415 9.62 1.30 32.68
C GLN A 415 9.44 1.12 31.17
N HIS A 416 10.51 0.95 30.40
CA HIS A 416 10.67 0.47 29.01
C HIS A 416 11.51 1.40 28.12
N GLU A 417 12.28 0.76 27.23
CA GLU A 417 13.30 1.32 26.33
C GLU A 417 12.76 2.43 25.42
N MET A 418 13.43 3.58 25.35
CA MET A 418 13.00 4.77 24.60
C MET A 418 13.91 5.04 23.38
N ILE A 419 13.35 5.27 22.18
CA ILE A 419 14.11 5.77 21.02
C ILE A 419 13.92 7.29 20.90
N ILE A 420 15.01 8.08 20.99
CA ILE A 420 15.01 9.54 21.00
C ILE A 420 15.82 10.06 19.81
N LEU A 421 15.17 10.79 18.90
CA LEU A 421 15.79 11.26 17.64
C LEU A 421 15.98 12.79 17.63
N GLY A 422 17.15 13.22 17.17
CA GLY A 422 17.56 14.60 16.92
C GLY A 422 17.20 15.08 15.52
N ASN A 423 17.98 16.01 14.96
CA ASN A 423 17.79 16.56 13.62
C ASN A 423 19.11 17.02 12.99
N GLY A 424 19.06 17.68 11.83
CA GLY A 424 20.25 18.14 11.11
C GLY A 424 20.93 19.42 11.65
N LYS A 425 20.70 19.80 12.92
CA LYS A 425 21.33 20.94 13.61
C LYS A 425 21.78 20.52 15.01
N ALA A 426 22.61 21.34 15.66
CA ALA A 426 22.99 21.18 17.07
C ALA A 426 21.79 20.94 18.00
N ASN A 427 21.78 19.81 18.69
CA ASN A 427 20.74 19.36 19.60
C ASN A 427 21.25 19.20 21.04
N SER A 428 20.33 19.24 22.01
CA SER A 428 20.58 18.86 23.39
C SER A 428 19.50 17.88 23.79
N ILE A 429 19.84 16.61 23.88
CA ILE A 429 18.91 15.48 24.05
C ILE A 429 19.26 14.78 25.36
N MET A 430 18.25 14.49 26.15
CA MET A 430 18.37 13.82 27.44
C MET A 430 17.44 12.61 27.47
N GLY A 431 18.02 11.46 27.78
CA GLY A 431 17.40 10.17 28.02
C GLY A 431 16.65 10.13 29.35
N THR A 432 16.18 8.95 29.70
CA THR A 432 15.35 8.68 30.86
C THR A 432 16.18 8.13 32.01
N LYS A 433 15.70 7.11 32.74
CA LYS A 433 16.46 6.40 33.79
C LYS A 433 16.53 4.90 33.48
N GLU A 434 16.11 4.54 32.27
CA GLU A 434 15.98 3.20 31.73
C GLU A 434 16.78 3.18 30.42
N ASP A 435 17.01 2.00 29.85
CA ASP A 435 17.83 1.80 28.65
C ASP A 435 17.28 2.58 27.42
N ASP A 436 17.96 3.63 26.97
CA ASP A 436 17.53 4.50 25.86
C ASP A 436 18.34 4.25 24.57
N THR A 437 17.79 4.59 23.40
CA THR A 437 18.51 4.73 22.13
C THR A 437 18.38 6.17 21.63
N ILE A 438 19.48 6.92 21.59
CA ILE A 438 19.50 8.34 21.25
C ILE A 438 20.30 8.58 19.96
N ASN A 439 19.75 9.32 19.00
CA ASN A 439 20.44 9.65 17.74
C ASN A 439 20.42 11.15 17.44
N GLY A 440 21.57 11.83 17.41
CA GLY A 440 21.72 13.26 17.16
C GLY A 440 21.55 13.68 15.69
N PHE A 441 21.84 12.77 14.75
CA PHE A 441 21.92 13.01 13.30
C PHE A 441 23.03 13.95 12.84
N ALA A 442 22.78 15.23 12.54
CA ALA A 442 23.81 16.11 12.02
C ALA A 442 23.85 17.39 12.84
N GLY A 443 25.01 17.92 13.19
CA GLY A 443 25.03 19.08 14.06
C GLY A 443 26.24 19.16 14.96
N LYS A 444 26.02 19.67 16.16
CA LYS A 444 26.97 19.67 17.26
C LYS A 444 26.11 19.40 18.46
N ASP A 445 25.98 18.13 18.77
CA ASP A 445 24.92 17.62 19.61
C ASP A 445 25.44 17.38 21.02
N ILE A 446 24.54 17.39 21.99
CA ILE A 446 24.78 17.02 23.38
C ILE A 446 23.76 15.93 23.71
N LEU A 447 24.20 14.70 23.83
CA LEU A 447 23.35 13.54 24.13
C LEU A 447 23.67 13.06 25.55
N LEU A 448 22.66 12.92 26.41
CA LEU A 448 22.78 12.39 27.77
C LEU A 448 21.88 11.16 27.89
N GLY A 449 22.40 10.00 28.27
CA GLY A 449 21.61 8.79 28.56
C GLY A 449 20.97 8.83 29.95
N ASN A 450 21.79 9.19 30.95
CA ASN A 450 21.48 9.19 32.39
C ASN A 450 21.59 7.80 33.03
N ASP A 451 20.54 7.24 33.63
CA ASP A 451 20.60 5.88 34.20
C ASP A 451 20.05 4.91 33.14
N GLY A 452 20.56 3.68 33.04
CA GLY A 452 20.14 2.72 32.00
C GLY A 452 21.35 2.22 31.20
N ASN A 453 21.17 1.18 30.40
CA ASN A 453 22.15 0.76 29.39
C ASN A 453 21.79 1.42 28.06
N ASP A 454 22.40 2.56 27.77
CA ASP A 454 21.97 3.44 26.71
C ASP A 454 22.77 3.25 25.42
N SER A 455 22.19 3.65 24.29
CA SER A 455 22.75 3.53 22.94
C SER A 455 22.77 4.93 22.29
N LEU A 456 23.90 5.63 22.34
CA LEU A 456 24.02 7.03 21.94
C LEU A 456 24.80 7.19 20.63
N ASN A 457 24.17 7.78 19.62
CA ASN A 457 24.76 8.06 18.31
C ASN A 457 24.77 9.57 18.02
N GLY A 458 25.95 10.20 17.98
CA GLY A 458 26.12 11.63 17.65
C GLY A 458 25.75 11.92 16.20
N GLY A 459 26.37 11.19 15.28
CA GLY A 459 26.04 11.23 13.85
C GLY A 459 27.11 11.97 13.06
N THR A 460 26.81 13.16 12.51
CA THR A 460 27.82 13.99 11.85
C THR A 460 27.94 15.30 12.61
N GLY A 461 29.12 15.66 13.10
CA GLY A 461 29.22 16.79 14.01
C GLY A 461 30.46 16.77 14.88
N ASN A 462 30.56 17.75 15.77
CA ASN A 462 31.52 17.67 16.87
C ASN A 462 30.71 17.58 18.16
N ASP A 463 30.30 16.36 18.48
CA ASP A 463 29.25 16.06 19.42
C ASP A 463 29.79 15.79 20.83
N LYS A 464 28.89 15.80 21.81
CA LYS A 464 29.16 15.47 23.21
C LYS A 464 28.19 14.39 23.65
N LEU A 465 28.69 13.19 23.96
CA LEU A 465 27.85 12.07 24.38
C LEU A 465 28.20 11.71 25.83
N TYR A 466 27.19 11.59 26.67
CA TYR A 466 27.28 11.21 28.08
C TYR A 466 26.40 9.98 28.28
N GLY A 467 26.97 8.80 28.50
CA GLY A 467 26.23 7.56 28.81
C GLY A 467 25.50 7.72 30.15
N GLY A 468 26.26 7.69 31.23
CA GLY A 468 25.76 8.03 32.56
C GLY A 468 25.98 6.90 33.55
N THR A 469 24.97 6.14 33.95
CA THR A 469 25.12 4.96 34.81
C THR A 469 24.43 3.77 34.17
N GLY A 470 25.12 2.65 34.05
CA GLY A 470 24.71 1.47 33.29
C GLY A 470 25.74 1.18 32.21
N ASN A 471 25.51 0.14 31.40
CA ASN A 471 26.49 -0.30 30.40
C ASN A 471 26.15 0.32 29.04
N ASP A 472 26.77 1.45 28.74
CA ASP A 472 26.37 2.29 27.61
C ASP A 472 27.16 1.97 26.34
N THR A 473 26.56 2.21 25.18
CA THR A 473 27.20 2.11 23.87
C THR A 473 27.19 3.46 23.17
N LEU A 474 28.37 4.02 22.90
CA LEU A 474 28.53 5.37 22.37
C LEU A 474 29.20 5.35 20.98
N TRP A 475 28.56 6.00 20.00
CA TRP A 475 29.06 6.25 18.66
C TRP A 475 29.13 7.76 18.40
N GLY A 476 30.34 8.34 18.37
CA GLY A 476 30.52 9.72 17.88
C GLY A 476 30.15 9.85 16.39
N ASN A 477 30.64 8.88 15.61
CA ASN A 477 30.58 8.83 14.15
C ASN A 477 31.49 9.84 13.46
N ALA A 478 30.98 10.76 12.64
CA ALA A 478 31.81 11.62 11.79
C ALA A 478 32.02 12.99 12.42
N GLY A 479 33.28 13.42 12.49
CA GLY A 479 33.73 14.66 13.13
C GLY A 479 34.40 14.40 14.49
N ASN A 480 34.76 15.47 15.20
CA ASN A 480 35.63 15.37 16.39
C ASN A 480 34.79 15.37 17.66
N ASP A 481 34.54 14.19 18.20
CA ASP A 481 33.56 14.00 19.26
C ASP A 481 34.18 13.94 20.66
N SER A 482 33.38 14.25 21.67
CA SER A 482 33.73 14.17 23.09
C SER A 482 32.81 13.18 23.78
N LEU A 483 33.36 12.10 24.31
CA LEU A 483 32.59 10.96 24.82
C LEU A 483 32.89 10.74 26.31
N TRP A 484 31.82 10.51 27.07
CA TRP A 484 31.84 10.12 28.48
C TRP A 484 30.98 8.88 28.65
N GLY A 485 31.56 7.76 29.06
CA GLY A 485 30.83 6.52 29.35
C GLY A 485 30.07 6.64 30.66
N GLY A 486 30.77 7.08 31.71
CA GLY A 486 30.23 7.21 33.04
C GLY A 486 30.50 5.98 33.90
N HIS A 487 29.47 5.44 34.54
CA HIS A 487 29.56 4.31 35.46
C HIS A 487 28.99 3.04 34.83
N GLY A 488 29.84 2.10 34.43
CA GLY A 488 29.40 0.78 33.96
C GLY A 488 30.48 0.09 33.15
N GLU A 489 30.09 -0.94 32.38
CA GLU A 489 30.92 -1.51 31.33
C GLU A 489 30.55 -0.89 29.98
N ASP A 490 31.23 0.21 29.63
CA ASP A 490 30.85 1.00 28.45
C ASP A 490 31.60 0.57 27.18
N VAL A 491 30.96 0.77 26.04
CA VAL A 491 31.50 0.45 24.71
C VAL A 491 31.53 1.70 23.85
N PHE A 492 32.74 2.18 23.56
CA PHE A 492 32.98 3.27 22.63
C PHE A 492 33.23 2.69 21.24
N ILE A 493 32.32 2.93 20.31
CA ILE A 493 32.41 2.37 18.96
C ILE A 493 32.98 3.42 18.01
N TYR A 494 34.08 3.04 17.36
CA TYR A 494 34.77 3.88 16.40
C TYR A 494 34.75 3.24 15.01
N LYS A 495 34.45 4.08 14.02
CA LYS A 495 34.57 3.75 12.60
C LYS A 495 35.75 4.54 12.04
N PRO A 496 36.74 3.91 11.36
CA PRO A 496 37.87 4.64 10.79
C PRO A 496 37.41 5.82 9.93
N SER A 497 37.83 7.02 10.33
CA SER A 497 37.62 8.28 9.62
C SER A 497 38.92 9.11 9.66
N GLU A 498 38.90 10.35 9.15
CA GLU A 498 40.02 11.29 9.32
C GLU A 498 39.95 12.06 10.64
N ASP A 499 38.93 11.76 11.47
CA ASP A 499 38.54 12.57 12.61
C ASP A 499 39.26 12.14 13.89
N THR A 500 39.16 13.00 14.92
CA THR A 500 39.79 12.82 16.23
C THR A 500 38.76 12.88 17.34
N ASP A 501 38.46 11.72 17.91
CA ASP A 501 37.56 11.60 19.06
C ASP A 501 38.33 11.60 20.37
N ARG A 502 37.73 12.17 21.41
CA ARG A 502 38.29 12.18 22.77
C ARG A 502 37.32 11.52 23.74
N ILE A 503 37.79 10.50 24.46
CA ILE A 503 37.08 9.83 25.55
C ILE A 503 37.67 10.33 26.87
N PHE A 504 36.83 10.79 27.78
CA PHE A 504 37.27 11.55 28.95
C PHE A 504 37.32 10.76 30.27
N ASP A 505 36.58 9.66 30.39
CA ASP A 505 36.40 8.92 31.64
C ASP A 505 36.55 7.40 31.48
N TYR A 506 37.25 6.96 30.44
CA TYR A 506 37.50 5.55 30.14
C TYR A 506 38.07 4.77 31.35
N ASP A 507 37.32 3.80 31.89
CA ASP A 507 37.77 2.87 32.93
C ASP A 507 38.24 1.54 32.33
N PHE A 508 39.55 1.32 32.37
CA PHE A 508 40.19 0.14 31.79
C PHE A 508 39.76 -1.22 32.36
N HIS A 509 39.13 -1.26 33.53
CA HIS A 509 38.64 -2.52 34.10
C HIS A 509 37.36 -3.00 33.41
N TYR A 510 36.55 -2.08 32.91
CA TYR A 510 35.18 -2.31 32.49
C TYR A 510 34.97 -1.96 31.01
N ASP A 511 35.52 -0.84 30.58
CA ASP A 511 35.24 -0.23 29.28
C ASP A 511 36.05 -0.83 28.14
N LYS A 512 35.49 -0.72 26.93
CA LYS A 512 36.11 -1.24 25.71
C LYS A 512 35.95 -0.25 24.56
N ILE A 513 36.98 -0.18 23.73
CA ILE A 513 36.91 0.52 22.44
C ILE A 513 36.72 -0.54 21.36
N MET A 514 35.66 -0.43 20.56
CA MET A 514 35.37 -1.33 19.46
C MET A 514 35.61 -0.65 18.12
N LEU A 515 36.45 -1.25 17.28
CA LEU A 515 36.63 -0.84 15.90
C LEU A 515 35.71 -1.64 14.99
N LEU A 516 34.81 -0.95 14.26
CA LEU A 516 33.92 -1.59 13.30
C LEU A 516 34.68 -2.18 12.10
N SER A 517 35.83 -1.59 11.76
CA SER A 517 36.75 -2.06 10.72
C SER A 517 38.15 -1.45 10.93
N GLY A 518 39.16 -1.97 10.22
CA GLY A 518 40.53 -1.44 10.26
C GLY A 518 41.43 -2.06 11.35
N THR A 519 42.60 -1.46 11.52
CA THR A 519 43.62 -1.86 12.51
C THR A 519 44.12 -0.66 13.29
N VAL A 520 44.65 -0.90 14.50
CA VAL A 520 45.40 0.13 15.24
C VAL A 520 46.80 0.21 14.66
N ASP A 521 47.13 1.33 14.00
CA ASP A 521 48.40 1.53 13.31
C ASP A 521 49.52 1.93 14.27
N ASN A 522 49.19 2.79 15.23
CA ASN A 522 50.14 3.25 16.25
C ASN A 522 49.44 3.57 17.57
N VAL A 523 50.19 3.47 18.67
CA VAL A 523 49.75 3.93 20.01
C VAL A 523 50.88 4.73 20.64
N ALA A 524 50.57 5.92 21.14
CA ALA A 524 51.53 6.80 21.79
C ALA A 524 50.96 7.42 23.07
N GLU A 525 51.81 7.65 24.07
CA GLU A 525 51.48 8.48 25.22
C GLU A 525 51.99 9.91 24.95
N ILE A 526 51.10 10.90 24.99
CA ILE A 526 51.40 12.31 24.70
C ILE A 526 50.75 13.18 25.77
N ASP A 527 51.55 13.93 26.54
CA ASP A 527 51.06 14.86 27.57
C ASP A 527 49.99 14.24 28.51
N GLU A 528 50.23 12.99 28.95
CA GLU A 528 49.37 12.16 29.82
C GLU A 528 48.15 11.49 29.13
N ASP A 529 47.91 11.77 27.85
CA ASP A 529 46.87 11.11 27.05
C ASP A 529 47.40 9.85 26.35
N ILE A 530 46.55 8.84 26.18
CA ILE A 530 46.83 7.70 25.28
C ILE A 530 46.19 7.98 23.93
N VAL A 531 47.00 7.99 22.87
CA VAL A 531 46.55 8.29 21.51
C VAL A 531 46.68 7.04 20.64
N PHE A 532 45.54 6.52 20.19
CA PHE A 532 45.46 5.48 19.16
C PHE A 532 45.36 6.13 17.79
N THR A 533 46.23 5.74 16.86
CA THR A 533 46.17 6.15 15.45
C THR A 533 45.55 5.02 14.63
N ILE A 534 44.49 5.33 13.88
CA ILE A 534 43.73 4.37 13.07
C ILE A 534 43.52 4.98 11.69
N GLY A 535 44.32 4.54 10.71
CA GLY A 535 44.41 5.20 9.41
C GLY A 535 44.92 6.64 9.56
N THR A 536 44.11 7.61 9.13
CA THR A 536 44.39 9.04 9.24
C THR A 536 43.76 9.69 10.47
N GLY A 537 42.78 9.03 11.11
CA GLY A 537 42.09 9.48 12.31
C GLY A 537 42.75 9.02 13.62
N LYS A 538 42.20 9.50 14.73
CA LYS A 538 42.73 9.28 16.08
C LYS A 538 41.62 9.08 17.11
N ILE A 539 41.90 8.26 18.12
CA ILE A 539 41.15 8.21 19.37
C ILE A 539 42.10 8.63 20.49
N ILE A 540 41.69 9.62 21.28
CA ILE A 540 42.46 10.14 22.41
C ILE A 540 41.73 9.79 23.70
N LEU A 541 42.44 9.17 24.65
CA LEU A 541 41.95 8.97 26.01
C LEU A 541 42.54 10.06 26.90
N ASP A 542 41.68 10.94 27.43
CA ASP A 542 42.07 12.08 28.28
C ASP A 542 42.63 11.60 29.63
N ARG A 543 43.83 12.07 29.99
CA ARG A 543 44.43 12.07 31.35
C ARG A 543 44.43 10.76 32.15
N ALA A 544 44.22 9.64 31.47
CA ALA A 544 44.32 8.24 31.92
C ALA A 544 43.73 7.94 33.31
N ALA A 545 42.42 7.68 33.34
CA ALA A 545 41.85 6.66 34.23
C ALA A 545 42.48 5.29 33.91
N GLY A 546 43.72 5.09 34.38
CA GLY A 546 44.53 3.89 34.20
C GLY A 546 45.33 3.85 32.89
N LYS A 547 46.58 3.41 32.97
CA LYS A 547 47.55 3.36 31.86
C LYS A 547 47.20 2.34 30.75
N TYR A 548 45.99 1.82 30.76
CA TYR A 548 45.61 0.58 30.12
C TYR A 548 44.31 0.78 29.35
N ALA A 549 44.24 0.25 28.13
CA ALA A 549 43.08 0.32 27.28
C ALA A 549 43.07 -0.88 26.34
N LYS A 550 41.87 -1.40 26.10
CA LYS A 550 41.63 -2.54 25.22
C LYS A 550 40.85 -2.07 24.00
N VAL A 551 41.44 -2.32 22.84
CA VAL A 551 40.79 -2.11 21.55
C VAL A 551 40.47 -3.48 20.94
N VAL A 552 39.20 -3.71 20.62
CA VAL A 552 38.70 -4.95 20.02
C VAL A 552 38.11 -4.70 18.63
N ASP A 553 37.99 -5.74 17.81
CA ASP A 553 37.19 -5.68 16.58
C ASP A 553 35.71 -5.96 16.86
N SER A 554 34.87 -5.83 15.82
CA SER A 554 33.43 -6.10 15.88
C SER A 554 33.06 -7.55 16.24
N SER A 555 34.01 -8.50 16.22
CA SER A 555 33.80 -9.86 16.73
C SER A 555 34.18 -10.02 18.21
N GLY A 556 34.63 -8.94 18.84
CA GLY A 556 35.14 -8.92 20.22
C GLY A 556 36.58 -9.42 20.35
N LYS A 557 37.29 -9.65 19.23
CA LYS A 557 38.68 -10.11 19.28
C LYS A 557 39.60 -8.93 19.57
N LEU A 558 40.52 -9.13 20.51
CA LEU A 558 41.52 -8.14 20.90
C LEU A 558 42.44 -7.75 19.72
N LEU A 559 42.42 -6.48 19.36
CA LEU A 559 43.29 -5.88 18.35
C LEU A 559 44.54 -5.28 18.99
N LYS A 560 44.35 -4.56 20.11
CA LYS A 560 45.44 -3.92 20.84
C LYS A 560 45.14 -3.87 22.32
N ASP A 561 46.19 -4.05 23.10
CA ASP A 561 46.17 -3.93 24.55
C ASP A 561 47.40 -3.12 24.98
N THR A 562 47.18 -2.09 25.79
CA THR A 562 48.25 -1.22 26.28
C THR A 562 48.79 -1.65 27.65
N THR A 563 48.35 -2.80 28.20
CA THR A 563 48.87 -3.37 29.48
C THR A 563 50.37 -3.56 29.57
N ASN A 564 51.08 -3.60 28.44
CA ASN A 564 52.54 -3.75 28.39
C ASN A 564 53.29 -2.48 27.93
N MET A 565 52.62 -1.34 27.75
CA MET A 565 53.30 -0.08 27.49
C MET A 565 53.91 0.43 28.81
N ARG A 566 55.24 0.50 28.86
CA ARG A 566 56.02 0.91 30.03
C ARG A 566 56.52 2.34 29.91
#